data_AF-A0A1B6D439-F1
#
_entry.id   AF-A0A1B6D439-F1
#
_cell.length_a   1.000
_cell.length_b   1.000
_cell.length_c   1.000
_cell.angle_alpha   90.00
_cell.angle_beta   90.00
_cell.angle_gamma   90.00
#
_symmetry.space_group_name_H-M   'P 1'
#
loop_
_entity.id
_entity.type
_entity.pdbx_description
1 polymer ?
#
loop_
_entity_poly.entity_id
_entity_poly.type
_entity_poly.pdbx_seq_one_letter_code
_entity_poly.pdbx_strand_id
1 'polypeptide(L)'
;MISSSSDGSTPINFNYSSSMEDTIMSNLPAEDCPLCCRTRRIFYCKMCIGRGDFVRSNALCVERFSEKQLAALRLKKDKREVEASCEKILLKKHELSKLKNEINSHKERIKLFRLVIKETCDRISKKKSIVGQLLI
;
A
#
# COMPACT_ATOMS: atom_id res chain seq x y z
N MET A 1 -27.34 22.02 -48.58
CA MET A 1 -28.72 21.97 -48.08
C MET A 1 -28.68 21.51 -46.63
N ILE A 2 -29.26 22.29 -45.72
CA ILE A 2 -29.37 22.00 -44.29
C ILE A 2 -30.77 21.42 -44.04
N SER A 3 -30.85 20.30 -43.31
CA SER A 3 -32.01 19.79 -42.53
C SER A 3 -31.47 18.58 -41.74
N SER A 4 -31.04 18.70 -40.48
CA SER A 4 -31.81 18.71 -39.21
C SER A 4 -32.79 17.55 -39.04
N SER A 5 -32.45 16.61 -38.15
CA SER A 5 -33.34 16.14 -37.08
C SER A 5 -32.57 15.26 -36.09
N SER A 6 -32.19 15.90 -34.99
CA SER A 6 -31.85 15.26 -33.72
C SER A 6 -33.12 14.70 -33.11
N ASP A 7 -33.11 13.42 -32.74
CA ASP A 7 -33.98 12.92 -31.68
C ASP A 7 -33.16 11.99 -30.79
N GLY A 8 -32.73 12.57 -29.67
CA GLY A 8 -32.20 11.83 -28.55
C GLY A 8 -33.37 11.18 -27.81
N SER A 9 -33.43 9.86 -27.83
CA SER A 9 -34.19 9.09 -26.86
C SER A 9 -33.34 7.92 -26.37
N THR A 10 -32.43 8.20 -25.45
CA THR A 10 -31.97 7.18 -24.50
C THR A 10 -33.20 6.61 -23.79
N PRO A 11 -33.39 5.27 -23.70
CA PRO A 11 -34.54 4.73 -22.99
C PRO A 11 -34.39 5.07 -21.50
N ILE A 12 -35.28 5.92 -20.98
CA ILE A 12 -35.29 6.37 -19.58
C ILE A 12 -35.82 5.29 -18.62
N ASN A 13 -36.19 4.11 -19.12
CA ASN A 13 -36.70 3.03 -18.29
C ASN A 13 -35.73 1.85 -18.25
N PHE A 14 -34.61 2.01 -17.53
CA PHE A 14 -34.10 0.85 -16.81
C PHE A 14 -35.13 0.55 -15.75
N ASN A 15 -35.88 -0.53 -15.94
CA ASN A 15 -36.81 -1.03 -14.95
C ASN A 15 -35.99 -1.47 -13.74
N TYR A 16 -35.72 -0.52 -12.85
CA TYR A 16 -35.09 -0.72 -11.57
C TYR A 16 -36.16 -1.44 -10.75
N SER A 17 -36.15 -2.79 -10.76
CA SER A 17 -36.99 -3.59 -9.86
C SER A 17 -36.53 -3.38 -8.41
N SER A 18 -36.81 -2.18 -7.91
CA SER A 18 -36.76 -1.83 -6.51
C SER A 18 -38.21 -1.71 -6.07
N SER A 19 -38.60 -2.70 -5.27
CA SER A 19 -39.69 -2.63 -4.32
C SER A 19 -41.10 -2.65 -4.91
N MET A 20 -41.87 -3.65 -4.45
CA MET A 20 -43.34 -3.71 -4.40
C MET A 20 -44.07 -4.48 -5.52
N GLU A 21 -43.87 -5.79 -5.59
CA GLU A 21 -44.96 -6.71 -6.01
C GLU A 21 -44.69 -8.17 -5.62
N ASP A 22 -44.70 -8.47 -4.31
CA ASP A 22 -44.72 -9.86 -3.82
C ASP A 22 -46.09 -10.56 -4.04
N THR A 23 -47.10 -9.88 -4.58
CA THR A 23 -48.48 -10.41 -4.65
C THR A 23 -48.87 -10.94 -6.04
N ILE A 24 -48.34 -10.38 -7.13
CA ILE A 24 -48.77 -10.73 -8.51
C ILE A 24 -47.97 -11.93 -9.08
N MET A 25 -46.80 -12.24 -8.51
CA MET A 25 -45.87 -13.27 -9.02
C MET A 25 -45.97 -14.63 -8.29
N SER A 26 -47.16 -14.97 -7.78
CA SER A 26 -47.40 -16.14 -6.92
C SER A 26 -47.59 -17.47 -7.68
N ASN A 27 -47.70 -17.41 -9.01
CA ASN A 27 -48.09 -18.55 -9.87
C ASN A 27 -46.94 -19.14 -10.73
N LEU A 28 -45.69 -18.72 -10.53
CA LEU A 28 -44.54 -19.34 -11.22
C LEU A 28 -43.97 -20.51 -10.38
N PRO A 29 -43.61 -21.65 -11.01
CA PRO A 29 -42.92 -22.75 -10.33
C PRO A 29 -41.67 -22.25 -9.62
N ALA A 30 -41.44 -22.73 -8.40
CA ALA A 30 -40.20 -22.45 -7.69
C ALA A 30 -39.09 -23.36 -8.24
N GLU A 31 -38.07 -22.76 -8.84
CA GLU A 31 -36.87 -23.42 -9.34
C GLU A 31 -35.77 -23.44 -8.26
N ASP A 32 -35.00 -24.51 -8.17
CA ASP A 32 -33.87 -24.56 -7.23
C ASP A 32 -32.69 -23.72 -7.75
N CYS A 33 -32.03 -22.99 -6.85
CA CYS A 33 -30.79 -22.29 -7.20
C CYS A 33 -29.73 -23.31 -7.65
N PRO A 34 -29.13 -23.20 -8.85
CA PRO A 34 -28.18 -24.17 -9.39
C PRO A 34 -26.83 -24.15 -8.65
N LEU A 35 -26.60 -23.18 -7.76
CA LEU A 35 -25.36 -23.08 -6.96
C LEU A 35 -25.47 -23.71 -5.57
N CYS A 36 -26.67 -23.81 -5.02
CA CYS A 36 -26.86 -24.26 -3.63
C CYS A 36 -28.09 -25.14 -3.41
N CYS A 37 -28.81 -25.46 -4.50
CA CYS A 37 -30.03 -26.27 -4.56
C CYS A 37 -31.13 -25.83 -3.59
N ARG A 38 -31.13 -24.54 -3.19
CA ARG A 38 -32.19 -23.96 -2.36
C ARG A 38 -33.29 -23.44 -3.25
N THR A 39 -34.52 -23.86 -2.99
CA THR A 39 -35.74 -23.50 -3.72
C THR A 39 -35.97 -22.00 -3.74
N ARG A 40 -36.13 -21.43 -4.94
CA ARG A 40 -36.34 -20.00 -5.19
C ARG A 40 -37.15 -19.74 -6.46
N ARG A 41 -37.48 -18.47 -6.70
CA ARG A 41 -38.23 -18.03 -7.89
C ARG A 41 -37.34 -17.29 -8.92
N ILE A 42 -36.03 -17.25 -8.70
CA ILE A 42 -35.03 -16.52 -9.52
C ILE A 42 -33.78 -17.41 -9.67
N PHE A 43 -33.11 -17.36 -10.84
CA PHE A 43 -31.99 -18.23 -11.21
C PHE A 43 -30.90 -18.37 -10.13
N TYR A 44 -30.53 -17.31 -9.39
CA TYR A 44 -29.57 -17.40 -8.29
C TYR A 44 -30.14 -16.90 -6.96
N CYS A 45 -29.69 -17.51 -5.86
CA CYS A 45 -30.09 -17.15 -4.51
C CYS A 45 -29.35 -15.88 -4.03
N LYS A 46 -30.02 -14.97 -3.31
CA LYS A 46 -29.46 -13.74 -2.67
C LYS A 46 -28.16 -14.01 -1.92
N MET A 47 -28.00 -15.18 -1.29
CA MET A 47 -26.74 -15.55 -0.64
C MET A 47 -25.64 -15.88 -1.64
N CYS A 48 -25.95 -16.61 -2.71
CA CYS A 48 -25.00 -16.89 -3.79
C CYS A 48 -24.66 -15.62 -4.59
N ILE A 49 -25.61 -14.71 -4.79
CA ILE A 49 -25.39 -13.39 -5.40
C ILE A 49 -24.49 -12.53 -4.51
N GLY A 50 -24.80 -12.44 -3.20
CA GLY A 50 -23.99 -11.71 -2.24
C GLY A 50 -22.58 -12.28 -2.06
N ARG A 51 -22.40 -13.59 -2.31
CA ARG A 51 -21.08 -14.25 -2.35
C ARG A 51 -20.38 -14.13 -3.70
N GLY A 52 -21.02 -13.58 -4.72
CA GLY A 52 -20.44 -13.44 -6.06
C GLY A 52 -20.28 -14.77 -6.82
N ASP A 53 -20.98 -15.83 -6.41
CA ASP A 53 -20.86 -17.18 -6.99
C ASP A 53 -21.66 -17.36 -8.29
N PHE A 54 -22.22 -16.27 -8.84
CA PHE A 54 -22.98 -16.30 -10.09
C PHE A 54 -22.07 -16.14 -11.30
N VAL A 55 -22.36 -16.86 -12.37
CA VAL A 55 -21.62 -16.78 -13.64
C VAL A 55 -22.38 -15.84 -14.56
N ARG A 56 -21.71 -14.82 -15.13
CA ARG A 56 -22.34 -14.03 -16.20
C ARG A 56 -22.45 -14.90 -17.43
N SER A 57 -23.62 -14.92 -18.08
CA SER A 57 -23.91 -15.74 -19.26
C SER A 57 -22.93 -15.54 -20.43
N ASN A 58 -22.25 -14.38 -20.51
CA ASN A 58 -21.23 -14.06 -21.51
C ASN A 58 -19.81 -13.91 -20.93
N ALA A 59 -19.51 -14.53 -19.79
CA ALA A 59 -18.20 -14.39 -19.16
C ALA A 59 -17.11 -15.13 -19.96
N LEU A 60 -16.27 -14.37 -20.66
CA LEU A 60 -14.98 -14.83 -21.21
C LEU A 60 -13.92 -15.12 -20.13
N CYS A 61 -14.22 -14.82 -18.86
CA CYS A 61 -13.28 -14.94 -17.74
C CYS A 61 -13.68 -16.12 -16.85
N VAL A 62 -12.80 -17.12 -16.79
CA VAL A 62 -12.98 -18.42 -16.13
C VAL A 62 -12.87 -18.33 -14.59
N GLU A 63 -12.30 -17.25 -14.06
CA GLU A 63 -12.00 -17.12 -12.63
C GLU A 63 -13.21 -16.62 -11.83
N ARG A 64 -13.56 -17.37 -10.78
CA ARG A 64 -14.69 -17.07 -9.89
C ARG A 64 -14.38 -15.90 -8.96
N PHE A 65 -15.41 -15.22 -8.49
CA PHE A 65 -15.24 -14.13 -7.51
C PHE A 65 -14.52 -14.59 -6.23
N SER A 66 -14.84 -15.78 -5.74
CA SER A 66 -14.21 -16.39 -4.57
C SER A 66 -12.71 -16.64 -4.77
N GLU A 67 -12.30 -17.02 -5.98
CA GLU A 67 -10.89 -17.19 -6.34
C GLU A 67 -10.15 -15.85 -6.32
N LYS A 68 -10.75 -14.80 -6.89
CA LYS A 68 -10.20 -13.43 -6.83
C LYS A 68 -10.10 -12.90 -5.40
N GLN A 69 -11.10 -13.15 -4.57
CA GLN A 69 -11.09 -12.74 -3.18
C GLN A 69 -9.96 -13.43 -2.42
N LEU A 70 -9.77 -14.74 -2.65
CA LEU A 70 -8.68 -15.50 -2.04
C LEU A 70 -7.31 -15.00 -2.52
N ALA A 71 -7.15 -14.75 -3.82
CA ALA A 71 -5.93 -14.17 -4.39
C ALA A 71 -5.61 -12.79 -3.78
N ALA A 72 -6.62 -11.93 -3.63
CA ALA A 72 -6.46 -10.62 -2.99
C ALA A 72 -6.03 -10.73 -1.52
N LEU A 73 -6.56 -11.70 -0.76
CA LEU A 73 -6.15 -11.94 0.62
C LEU A 73 -4.71 -12.44 0.72
N ARG A 74 -4.28 -13.33 -0.19
CA ARG A 74 -2.89 -13.79 -0.30
C ARG A 74 -1.95 -12.63 -0.60
N LEU A 75 -2.25 -11.84 -1.62
CA LEU A 75 -1.45 -10.66 -1.97
C LEU A 75 -1.34 -9.65 -0.81
N LYS A 76 -2.42 -9.42 -0.05
CA LYS A 76 -2.38 -8.58 1.16
C LYS A 76 -1.49 -9.15 2.26
N LYS A 77 -1.44 -10.47 2.41
CA LYS A 77 -0.53 -11.14 3.35
C LYS A 77 0.92 -10.98 2.88
N ASP A 78 1.20 -11.35 1.64
CA ASP A 78 2.55 -11.31 1.06
C ASP A 78 3.12 -9.89 1.08
N LYS A 79 2.30 -8.89 0.75
CA LYS A 79 2.66 -7.48 0.88
C LYS A 79 3.13 -7.12 2.30
N ARG A 80 2.36 -7.51 3.32
CA ARG A 80 2.73 -7.23 4.73
C ARG A 80 4.02 -7.92 5.15
N GLU A 81 4.25 -9.14 4.67
CA GLU A 81 5.48 -9.89 4.97
C GLU A 81 6.71 -9.22 4.34
N VAL A 82 6.59 -8.76 3.10
CA VAL A 82 7.64 -8.00 2.42
C VAL A 82 7.89 -6.66 3.13
N GLU A 83 6.84 -5.91 3.47
CA GLU A 83 6.95 -4.65 4.20
C GLU A 83 7.69 -4.82 5.54
N ALA A 84 7.31 -5.83 6.32
CA ALA A 84 7.96 -6.13 7.61
C ALA A 84 9.43 -6.55 7.44
N SER A 85 9.77 -7.25 6.35
CA SER A 85 11.15 -7.60 6.02
C SER A 85 11.97 -6.36 5.65
N CYS A 86 11.42 -5.50 4.81
CA CYS A 86 12.03 -4.23 4.42
C CYS A 86 12.29 -3.33 5.63
N GLU A 87 11.32 -3.19 6.53
CA GLU A 87 11.45 -2.39 7.75
C GLU A 87 12.62 -2.86 8.61
N LYS A 88 12.74 -4.17 8.84
CA LYS A 88 13.87 -4.76 9.60
C LYS A 88 15.22 -4.44 8.96
N ILE A 89 15.32 -4.51 7.63
CA ILE A 89 16.56 -4.22 6.91
C ILE A 89 16.90 -2.72 7.00
N LEU A 90 15.90 -1.86 6.85
CA LEU A 90 16.08 -0.40 6.91
C LEU A 90 16.51 0.05 8.30
N LEU A 91 15.89 -0.49 9.36
CA LEU A 91 16.30 -0.20 10.75
C LEU A 91 17.76 -0.58 11.01
N LYS A 92 18.18 -1.77 10.58
CA LYS A 92 19.59 -2.20 10.71
C LYS A 92 20.54 -1.27 9.95
N LYS A 93 20.19 -0.89 8.71
CA LYS A 93 21.00 0.04 7.91
C LYS A 93 21.07 1.43 8.56
N HIS A 94 19.96 1.90 9.13
CA HIS A 94 19.91 3.17 9.85
C HIS A 94 20.86 3.18 11.04
N GLU A 95 20.79 2.16 11.91
CA GLU A 95 21.67 2.08 13.10
C GLU A 95 23.15 1.99 12.71
N LEU A 96 23.48 1.21 11.67
CA LEU A 96 24.85 1.16 11.15
C LEU A 96 25.31 2.52 10.61
N SER A 97 24.45 3.24 9.91
CA SER A 97 24.78 4.57 9.40
C SER A 97 24.98 5.57 10.53
N LYS A 98 24.14 5.50 11.57
CA LYS A 98 24.25 6.35 12.76
C LYS A 98 25.60 6.15 13.44
N LEU A 99 25.96 4.90 13.74
CA LEU A 99 27.26 4.57 14.34
C LEU A 99 28.44 5.01 13.46
N LYS A 100 28.35 4.82 12.14
CA LYS A 100 29.39 5.28 11.20
C LYS A 100 29.55 6.81 11.24
N ASN A 101 28.44 7.54 11.32
CA ASN A 101 28.45 9.00 11.40
C ASN A 101 29.06 9.48 12.73
N GLU A 102 28.70 8.82 13.84
CA GLU A 102 29.30 9.10 15.15
C GLU A 102 30.80 8.86 15.14
N ILE A 103 31.28 7.72 14.62
CA ILE A 103 32.71 7.43 14.48
C ILE A 103 33.42 8.52 13.68
N ASN A 104 32.84 8.94 12.54
CA ASN A 104 33.42 9.98 11.71
C ASN A 104 33.48 11.33 12.43
N SER A 105 32.44 11.69 13.17
CA SER A 105 32.40 12.91 13.99
C SER A 105 33.50 12.90 15.06
N HIS A 106 33.69 11.77 15.76
CA HIS A 106 34.76 11.62 16.75
C HIS A 106 36.14 11.71 16.12
N LYS A 107 36.35 11.06 14.96
CA LYS A 107 37.61 11.16 14.20
C LYS A 107 37.93 12.62 13.85
N GLU A 108 36.95 13.37 13.40
CA GLU A 108 37.15 14.78 13.04
C GLU A 108 37.47 15.65 14.27
N ARG A 109 36.75 15.44 15.38
CA ARG A 109 37.05 16.10 16.66
C ARG A 109 38.48 15.81 17.14
N ILE A 110 38.93 14.56 17.02
CA ILE A 110 40.31 14.19 17.38
C ILE A 110 41.33 14.92 16.51
N LYS A 111 41.08 15.04 15.19
CA LYS A 111 41.97 15.83 14.31
C LYS A 111 42.04 17.28 14.75
N LEU A 112 40.90 17.91 15.03
CA LEU A 112 40.85 19.30 15.51
C LEU A 112 41.61 19.46 16.83
N PHE A 113 41.40 18.57 17.80
CA PHE A 113 42.15 18.64 19.06
C PHE A 113 43.65 18.50 18.86
N ARG A 114 44.10 17.62 17.96
CA ARG A 114 45.54 17.50 17.64
C ARG A 114 46.11 18.79 17.06
N LEU A 115 45.36 19.49 16.21
CA LEU A 115 45.78 20.79 15.66
C LEU A 115 45.91 21.85 16.77
N VAL A 116 44.90 21.94 17.66
CA VAL A 116 44.93 22.88 18.78
C VAL A 116 46.07 22.58 19.75
N ILE A 117 46.30 21.30 20.07
CA ILE A 117 47.44 20.89 20.91
C ILE A 117 48.76 21.29 20.27
N LYS A 118 48.93 21.05 18.97
CA LYS A 118 50.16 21.44 18.25
C LYS A 118 50.37 22.95 18.30
N GLU A 119 49.35 23.73 17.94
CA GLU A 119 49.43 25.20 17.95
C GLU A 119 49.74 25.76 19.34
N THR A 120 49.10 25.22 20.38
CA THR A 120 49.32 25.65 21.76
C THR A 120 50.72 25.31 22.25
N CYS A 121 51.23 24.12 21.95
CA CYS A 121 52.61 23.73 22.22
C CYS A 121 53.62 24.65 21.50
N ASP A 122 53.41 24.92 20.21
CA ASP A 122 54.27 25.82 19.43
C ASP A 122 54.30 27.23 20.03
N ARG A 123 53.14 27.74 20.45
CA ARG A 123 53.02 29.04 21.12
C ARG A 123 53.71 29.08 22.48
N ILE A 124 53.60 28.02 23.27
CA ILE A 124 54.30 27.90 24.57
C ILE A 124 55.81 27.87 24.35
N SER A 125 56.30 27.07 23.40
CA SER A 125 57.72 26.98 23.06
C SER A 125 58.31 28.32 22.62
N LYS A 126 57.60 29.06 21.76
CA LYS A 126 57.99 30.42 21.36
C LYS A 126 58.09 31.37 22.56
N LYS A 127 57.08 31.38 23.43
CA LYS A 127 57.09 32.21 24.65
C LYS A 127 58.24 31.86 25.59
N LYS A 128 58.52 30.56 25.79
CA LYS A 128 59.65 30.10 26.61
C LYS A 128 60.99 30.58 26.06
N SER A 129 61.19 30.53 24.73
CA SER A 129 62.41 31.03 24.09
C SER A 129 62.60 32.53 24.34
N ILE A 130 61.54 33.33 24.24
CA ILE A 130 61.59 34.78 24.47
C ILE A 130 61.96 35.09 25.93
N VAL A 131 61.31 34.42 26.88
CA VAL A 131 61.60 34.61 28.32
C VAL A 131 63.03 34.19 28.64
N GLY A 132 63.52 33.10 28.05
CA GLY A 132 64.91 32.66 28.23
C GLY A 132 65.95 33.65 27.68
N GLN A 133 65.64 34.36 26.59
CA GLN A 133 66.51 35.41 26.04
C GLN A 133 66.49 36.72 26.84
N LEU A 134 65.43 36.99 27.60
CA LEU A 134 65.30 38.19 28.44
C LEU A 134 65.93 38.02 29.84
N LEU A 135 66.29 36.79 30.23
CA LEU A 135 66.88 36.45 31.53
C LEU A 135 68.41 36.23 31.47
N ILE A 136 69.03 36.46 30.30
CA ILE A 136 70.49 36.49 30.08
C ILE A 136 70.87 37.94 29.77
#